data_AF-A0A7C9KE33-F1
#
_entry.id   AF-A0A7C9KE33-F1
#
_cell.length_a   1.000
_cell.length_b   1.000
_cell.length_c   1.000
_cell.angle_alpha   90.00
_cell.angle_beta   90.00
_cell.angle_gamma   90.00
#
_symmetry.space_group_name_H-M   'P 1'
#
loop_
_entity.id
_entity.type
_entity.pdbx_description
1 polymer ?
#
loop_
_entity_poly.entity_id
_entity_poly.type
_entity_poly.pdbx_seq_one_letter_code
_entity_poly.pdbx_strand_id
1 'polypeptide(L)'
;MNTVEQNNGSTPHSVTIKDFPVNAFWSYTVYDKKGYMYKDVNLNNINNLNAEMNTDGSITIHFGACEDGRVNCLHIGEGWSYTLRMYEPQDVLLNGEYKWAKPTLVN
;
A
#
# COMPACT_ATOMS: atom_id res chain seq x y z
N MET A 1 5.06 -11.45 -4.67
CA MET A 1 4.21 -10.25 -4.53
C MET A 1 2.98 -10.65 -3.74
N ASN A 2 2.43 -9.76 -2.91
CA ASN A 2 1.24 -10.03 -2.11
C ASN A 2 -0.03 -9.78 -2.92
N THR A 3 -1.09 -10.53 -2.62
CA THR A 3 -2.42 -10.40 -3.22
C THR A 3 -3.45 -10.02 -2.18
N VAL A 4 -4.65 -9.66 -2.64
CA VAL A 4 -5.82 -9.31 -1.82
C VAL A 4 -7.01 -10.22 -2.12
N GLU A 5 -8.01 -10.24 -1.24
CA GLU A 5 -9.30 -10.88 -1.52
C GLU A 5 -10.11 -10.08 -2.55
N GLN A 6 -10.98 -10.77 -3.31
CA GLN A 6 -11.81 -10.14 -4.37
C GLN A 6 -11.00 -9.29 -5.36
N ASN A 7 -9.88 -9.83 -5.83
CA ASN A 7 -8.93 -9.14 -6.70
C ASN A 7 -9.40 -9.04 -8.17
N ASN A 8 -10.52 -8.35 -8.38
CA ASN A 8 -11.16 -8.14 -9.68
C ASN A 8 -10.77 -6.80 -10.34
N GLY A 9 -9.97 -5.97 -9.66
CA GLY A 9 -9.54 -4.65 -10.17
C GLY A 9 -10.53 -3.51 -10.01
N SER A 10 -11.71 -3.78 -9.46
CA SER A 10 -12.76 -2.78 -9.19
C SER A 10 -13.15 -2.68 -7.72
N THR A 11 -12.98 -3.76 -6.96
CA THR A 11 -13.21 -3.78 -5.51
C THR A 11 -12.12 -2.95 -4.81
N PRO A 12 -12.46 -1.90 -4.07
CA PRO A 12 -11.49 -1.07 -3.38
C PRO A 12 -10.94 -1.75 -2.13
N HIS A 13 -9.67 -1.48 -1.84
CA HIS A 13 -9.01 -1.91 -0.61
C HIS A 13 -8.33 -0.72 0.07
N SER A 14 -8.08 -0.83 1.36
CA SER A 14 -7.27 0.15 2.09
C SER A 14 -6.45 -0.50 3.18
N VAL A 15 -5.39 0.19 3.59
CA VAL A 15 -4.63 -0.12 4.81
C VAL A 15 -4.35 1.19 5.54
N THR A 16 -4.53 1.18 6.86
CA THR A 16 -4.12 2.30 7.72
C THR A 16 -3.00 1.82 8.64
N ILE A 17 -1.91 2.58 8.68
CA ILE A 17 -0.68 2.24 9.41
C ILE A 17 -0.33 3.41 10.31
N LYS A 18 0.00 3.16 11.57
CA LYS A 18 0.34 4.20 12.55
C LYS A 18 1.78 4.12 13.04
N ASP A 19 2.22 2.90 13.34
CA ASP A 19 3.59 2.64 13.77
C ASP A 19 4.41 2.15 12.58
N PHE A 20 5.57 2.75 12.36
CA PHE A 20 6.48 2.40 11.25
C PHE A 20 7.83 1.92 11.83
N PRO A 21 7.95 0.65 12.25
CA PRO A 21 9.17 0.11 12.85
C PRO A 21 10.29 -0.13 11.82
N VAL A 22 10.64 0.89 11.04
CA VAL A 22 11.72 0.92 10.05
C VAL A 22 12.59 2.14 10.33
N ASN A 23 13.91 2.02 10.17
CA ASN A 23 14.84 3.13 10.45
C ASN A 23 15.08 4.03 9.24
N ALA A 24 14.84 3.53 8.02
CA ALA A 24 15.03 4.29 6.79
C ALA A 24 13.71 4.61 6.10
N PHE A 25 13.15 3.67 5.34
CA PHE A 25 11.94 3.92 4.55
C PHE A 25 11.09 2.67 4.38
N TRP A 26 9.84 2.88 3.95
CA TRP A 26 8.95 1.80 3.50
C TRP A 26 8.30 2.20 2.18
N SER A 27 7.85 1.22 1.41
CA SER A 27 7.09 1.51 0.18
C SER A 27 6.04 0.45 -0.11
N TYR A 28 4.85 0.87 -0.52
CA TYR A 28 3.91 0.06 -1.27
C TYR A 28 4.07 0.36 -2.76
N THR A 29 4.23 -0.68 -3.56
CA THR A 29 4.24 -0.58 -5.03
C THR A 29 3.23 -1.55 -5.61
N VAL A 30 2.40 -1.09 -6.55
CA VAL A 30 1.42 -1.93 -7.26
C VAL A 30 1.95 -2.43 -8.61
N TYR A 31 1.55 -3.64 -8.96
CA TYR A 31 1.91 -4.32 -10.19
C TYR A 31 0.65 -4.93 -10.83
N ASP A 32 0.62 -4.99 -12.15
CA ASP A 32 -0.40 -5.68 -12.92
C ASP A 32 -0.32 -7.21 -12.74
N LYS A 33 -1.29 -7.93 -13.31
CA LYS A 33 -1.36 -9.40 -13.26
C LYS A 33 -0.16 -10.13 -13.87
N LYS A 34 0.66 -9.43 -14.66
CA LYS A 34 1.88 -9.96 -15.28
C LYS A 34 3.13 -9.62 -14.45
N GLY A 35 2.98 -8.87 -13.35
CA GLY A 35 4.08 -8.47 -12.47
C GLY A 35 4.81 -7.19 -12.93
N TYR A 36 4.26 -6.43 -13.87
CA TYR A 36 4.83 -5.16 -14.29
C TYR A 36 4.18 -3.99 -13.53
N MET A 37 4.94 -2.92 -13.28
CA MET A 37 4.34 -1.67 -12.82
C MET A 37 3.38 -1.15 -13.89
N TYR A 38 2.27 -0.55 -13.47
CA TYR A 38 1.35 0.13 -14.37
C TYR A 38 2.09 1.23 -15.14
N LYS A 39 1.91 1.23 -16.46
CA LYS A 39 2.38 2.31 -17.34
C LYS A 39 1.35 3.43 -17.34
N ASP A 40 1.81 4.64 -17.62
CA ASP A 40 0.96 5.82 -17.87
C ASP A 40 0.02 6.19 -16.70
N VAL A 41 0.37 5.79 -15.48
CA VAL A 41 -0.29 6.27 -14.24
C VAL A 41 0.64 7.25 -13.53
N ASN A 42 0.06 8.30 -12.95
CA ASN A 42 0.83 9.31 -12.20
C ASN A 42 1.52 8.74 -10.96
N LEU A 43 0.94 7.70 -10.35
CA LEU A 43 1.42 7.13 -9.10
C LEU A 43 1.23 5.61 -9.10
N ASN A 44 2.34 4.87 -9.00
CA ASN A 44 2.37 3.41 -8.86
C ASN A 44 3.00 2.97 -7.53
N ASN A 45 3.48 3.91 -6.72
CA ASN A 45 4.04 3.64 -5.41
C ASN A 45 3.74 4.76 -4.39
N ILE A 46 3.58 4.37 -3.13
CA ILE A 46 3.51 5.28 -1.98
C ILE A 46 4.56 4.86 -0.95
N ASN A 47 5.21 5.82 -0.33
CA ASN A 47 6.25 5.65 0.69
C ASN A 47 6.17 6.79 1.72
N ASN A 48 6.99 6.74 2.77
CA ASN A 48 7.03 7.79 3.80
C ASN A 48 7.50 9.17 3.32
N LEU A 49 8.01 9.31 2.08
CA LEU A 49 8.44 10.60 1.52
C LEU A 49 7.33 11.30 0.72
N ASN A 50 6.37 10.54 0.16
CA ASN A 50 5.29 11.08 -0.66
C ASN A 50 3.89 10.83 -0.08
N ALA A 51 3.77 10.04 0.99
CA ALA A 51 2.51 9.82 1.67
C ALA A 51 2.07 11.03 2.49
N GLU A 52 0.78 11.32 2.46
CA GLU A 52 0.15 12.31 3.32
C GLU A 52 -0.35 11.66 4.61
N MET A 53 -0.03 12.27 5.76
CA MET A 53 -0.46 11.76 7.07
C MET A 53 -1.86 12.27 7.45
N ASN A 54 -2.60 11.41 8.12
CA ASN A 54 -3.82 11.78 8.84
C ASN A 54 -3.47 12.66 10.05
N THR A 55 -4.47 13.35 10.61
CA THR A 55 -4.30 14.23 11.78
C THR A 55 -3.82 13.51 13.05
N ASP A 56 -4.02 12.19 13.14
CA ASP A 56 -3.59 11.36 14.26
C ASP A 56 -2.19 10.73 14.06
N GLY A 57 -1.49 11.11 12.98
CA GLY A 57 -0.16 10.62 12.61
C GLY A 57 -0.16 9.28 11.86
N SER A 58 -1.32 8.65 11.64
CA SER A 58 -1.41 7.47 10.79
C SER A 58 -1.37 7.83 9.30
N ILE A 59 -1.11 6.85 8.43
CA ILE A 59 -1.22 6.96 6.98
C ILE A 59 -2.23 5.93 6.50
N THR A 60 -3.22 6.39 5.74
CA THR A 60 -4.15 5.52 5.02
C THR A 60 -3.74 5.46 3.56
N ILE A 61 -3.54 4.27 3.03
CA ILE A 61 -3.29 4.01 1.60
C ILE A 61 -4.53 3.35 1.02
N HIS A 62 -4.98 3.89 -0.11
CA HIS A 62 -6.13 3.39 -0.86
C HIS A 62 -5.68 2.68 -2.13
N PHE A 63 -6.39 1.62 -2.49
CA PHE A 63 -6.17 0.84 -3.69
C PHE A 63 -7.49 0.79 -4.49
N GLY A 64 -7.53 1.49 -5.63
CA GLY A 64 -8.74 1.66 -6.44
C GLY A 64 -9.69 2.75 -5.94
N ALA A 65 -10.70 3.07 -6.77
CA ALA A 65 -11.67 4.14 -6.55
C ALA A 65 -11.02 5.51 -6.25
N CYS A 66 -10.02 5.87 -7.05
CA CYS A 66 -9.18 7.06 -6.89
C CYS A 66 -9.75 8.32 -7.57
N GLU A 67 -10.91 8.21 -8.22
CA GLU A 67 -11.53 9.26 -9.03
C GLU A 67 -12.19 10.37 -8.18
N ASP A 68 -12.20 10.22 -6.86
CA ASP A 68 -12.77 11.19 -5.92
C ASP A 68 -11.75 12.21 -5.37
N GLY A 69 -10.51 12.15 -5.84
CA GLY A 69 -9.46 13.11 -5.49
C GLY A 69 -8.82 12.91 -4.12
N ARG A 70 -9.06 11.79 -3.45
CA ARG A 70 -8.38 11.48 -2.18
C ARG A 70 -6.87 11.28 -2.37
N VAL A 71 -6.12 11.59 -1.33
CA VAL A 71 -4.66 11.42 -1.29
C VAL A 71 -4.29 9.95 -1.05
N ASN A 72 -3.02 9.59 -1.27
CA ASN A 72 -2.50 8.24 -1.06
C ASN A 72 -3.27 7.13 -1.80
N CYS A 73 -3.75 7.40 -3.02
CA CYS A 73 -4.51 6.43 -3.80
C CYS A 73 -3.67 5.83 -4.94
N LEU A 74 -3.60 4.50 -4.97
CA LEU A 74 -2.94 3.74 -6.04
C LEU A 74 -3.99 3.11 -6.95
N HIS A 75 -3.87 3.39 -8.25
CA HIS A 75 -4.72 2.74 -9.24
C HIS A 75 -4.42 1.24 -9.29
N ILE A 76 -5.47 0.45 -9.48
CA ILE A 76 -5.42 -1.01 -9.57
C ILE A 76 -6.11 -1.49 -10.84
N GLY A 77 -5.87 -2.75 -11.19
CA GLY A 77 -6.55 -3.44 -12.27
C GLY A 77 -6.75 -4.91 -11.91
N GLU A 78 -7.42 -5.66 -12.77
CA GLU A 78 -7.74 -7.06 -12.51
C GLU A 78 -6.47 -7.88 -12.21
N GLY A 79 -6.50 -8.66 -11.12
CA GLY A 79 -5.40 -9.53 -10.72
C GLY A 79 -4.14 -8.77 -10.27
N TRP A 80 -4.29 -7.53 -9.80
CA TRP A 80 -3.16 -6.73 -9.33
C TRP A 80 -2.45 -7.38 -8.13
N SER A 81 -1.21 -7.00 -7.91
CA SER A 81 -0.47 -7.38 -6.70
C SER A 81 0.29 -6.19 -6.16
N TYR A 82 0.73 -6.28 -4.92
CA TYR A 82 1.61 -5.28 -4.34
C TYR A 82 2.85 -5.86 -3.70
N THR A 83 3.86 -5.02 -3.57
CA THR A 83 5.03 -5.32 -2.73
C THR A 83 5.13 -4.24 -1.66
N LEU A 84 5.08 -4.67 -0.40
CA LEU A 84 5.55 -3.89 0.73
C LEU A 84 7.05 -4.13 0.86
N ARG A 85 7.85 -3.07 0.82
CA ARG A 85 9.29 -3.11 1.13
C ARG A 85 9.55 -2.30 2.38
N MET A 86 10.38 -2.86 3.26
CA MET A 86 10.81 -2.26 4.51
C MET A 86 12.34 -2.16 4.43
N TYR A 87 12.87 -0.97 4.61
CA TYR A 87 14.29 -0.69 4.49
C TYR A 87 14.82 -0.34 5.88
N GLU A 88 15.81 -1.12 6.30
CA GLU A 88 16.26 -1.17 7.70
C GLU A 88 15.11 -1.47 8.68
N PRO A 89 14.44 -2.63 8.54
CA PRO A 89 13.40 -3.03 9.51
C PRO A 89 14.00 -3.22 10.90
N GLN A 90 13.29 -2.75 11.93
CA GLN A 90 13.64 -2.99 13.32
C GLN A 90 13.38 -4.45 13.71
N ASP A 91 14.01 -4.91 14.80
CA ASP A 91 13.94 -6.31 15.25
C ASP A 91 12.50 -6.80 15.48
N VAL A 92 11.60 -5.93 15.95
CA VAL A 92 10.18 -6.25 16.18
C VAL A 92 9.45 -6.70 14.90
N LEU A 93 9.90 -6.29 13.71
CA LEU A 93 9.39 -6.81 12.43
C LEU A 93 10.00 -8.16 12.09
N LEU A 94 11.29 -8.34 12.36
CA LEU A 94 12.06 -9.53 11.99
C LEU A 94 11.70 -10.73 12.87
N ASN A 95 11.44 -10.47 14.15
CA ASN A 95 11.04 -11.49 15.13
C ASN A 95 9.52 -11.75 15.12
N GLY A 96 8.74 -10.93 14.40
CA GLY A 96 7.29 -11.08 14.22
C GLY A 96 6.42 -10.57 15.37
N GLU A 97 7.00 -9.85 16.35
CA GLU A 97 6.26 -9.19 17.44
C GLU A 97 5.33 -8.09 16.90
N TYR A 98 5.78 -7.39 15.86
CA TYR A 98 4.98 -6.45 15.10
C TYR A 98 4.57 -7.05 13.76
N LYS A 99 3.26 -7.04 13.48
CA LYS A 99 2.70 -7.44 12.18
C LYS A 99 2.23 -6.22 11.42
N TRP A 100 2.92 -5.94 10.32
CA TRP A 100 2.52 -4.87 9.42
C TRP A 100 1.13 -5.13 8.84
N ALA A 101 0.27 -4.11 8.90
CA ALA A 101 -1.12 -4.21 8.44
C ALA A 101 -1.19 -4.51 6.94
N LYS A 102 -2.13 -5.36 6.53
CA LYS A 102 -2.36 -5.70 5.13
C LYS A 102 -3.58 -4.95 4.60
N PRO A 103 -3.64 -4.65 3.29
CA PRO A 103 -4.84 -4.10 2.68
C PRO A 103 -6.05 -5.02 2.89
N THR A 104 -7.18 -4.43 3.28
CA THR A 104 -8.47 -5.09 3.48
C THR A 104 -9.53 -4.44 2.61
N LEU A 105 -10.64 -5.16 2.37
CA LEU A 105 -11.79 -4.64 1.63
C LEU A 105 -12.31 -3.34 2.28
N VAL A 106 -12.67 -2.37 1.44
CA VAL A 106 -13.46 -1.21 1.86
C VAL A 106 -14.91 -1.51 1.54
N ASN A 107 -15.78 -1.42 2.55
CA ASN A 107 -17.23 -1.60 2.43
C ASN A 107 -17.93 -0.33 1.98
#